data_AF-A0A0B2WZP5-F1
#
_entry.id   AF-A0A0B2WZP5-F1
#
_cell.length_a   1.000
_cell.length_b   1.000
_cell.length_c   1.000
_cell.angle_alpha   90.00
_cell.angle_beta   90.00
_cell.angle_gamma   90.00
#
_symmetry.space_group_name_H-M   'P 1'
#
loop_
_entity.id
_entity.type
_entity.pdbx_description
1 polymer ?
#
loop_
_entity_poly.entity_id
_entity_poly.type
_entity_poly.pdbx_seq_one_letter_code
_entity_poly.pdbx_strand_id
1 'polypeptide(L)'
;MAFSSAVTAVHSRQATVQALNDYGTALKCMRNSFIDDPSQVSKTETLCGVYLLLLSQNFLSGLNDECLVHLQGLLYILDSQEARNDQDPFSSQIFDLASIIAITECVIDPRVHFKPWRTDLRKTSYYGPLNNYSVVDIRSTNLTVANLIDLPVFLQEPEYHLIELRTSYDLMRVEAGKIVPITMRLHEACATSLDMDYYKGYTICESSVCVLHALMAIIRKTLQVFHPCDSTLEEHEEAAANVVLASATRAWNFRPLGTTFMPKTLCLIWATTDDPNVKTKVEDMIESYRDEFRGDSWTKLALFFVQRFERLRKRVQKPMPHHPGQDATSPGSTNAESESVEV
;
A
#
# COMPACT_ATOMS: atom_id res chain seq x y z
N MET A 1 -1.21 -14.61 -22.72
CA MET A 1 -0.48 -13.85 -23.75
C MET A 1 -0.14 -12.44 -23.29
N ALA A 2 -1.11 -11.59 -22.92
CA ALA A 2 -0.89 -10.20 -22.49
C ALA A 2 0.27 -9.99 -21.49
N PHE A 3 0.25 -10.69 -20.35
CA PHE A 3 1.32 -10.57 -19.35
C PHE A 3 2.70 -10.93 -19.90
N SER A 4 2.82 -12.07 -20.58
CA SER A 4 4.09 -12.52 -21.19
C SER A 4 4.64 -11.50 -22.18
N SER A 5 3.78 -10.99 -23.07
CA SER A 5 4.17 -9.97 -24.05
C SER A 5 4.54 -8.64 -23.36
N ALA A 6 3.83 -8.24 -22.29
CA ALA A 6 4.13 -7.05 -21.52
C ALA A 6 5.46 -7.14 -20.76
N VAL A 7 5.83 -8.33 -20.28
CA VAL A 7 7.14 -8.55 -19.64
C VAL A 7 8.30 -8.24 -20.60
N THR A 8 8.14 -8.40 -21.91
CA THR A 8 9.20 -8.00 -22.86
C THR A 8 9.47 -6.49 -22.84
N ALA A 9 8.44 -5.67 -22.56
CA ALA A 9 8.54 -4.21 -22.46
C ALA A 9 9.33 -3.75 -21.23
N VAL A 10 9.47 -4.59 -20.21
CA VAL A 10 10.28 -4.31 -19.02
C VAL A 10 11.74 -4.05 -19.39
N HIS A 11 12.32 -4.95 -20.19
CA HIS A 11 13.74 -4.89 -20.50
C HIS A 11 14.04 -3.87 -21.60
N SER A 12 13.15 -3.76 -22.59
CA SER A 12 13.30 -2.78 -23.68
C SER A 12 12.90 -1.37 -23.27
N ARG A 13 12.19 -1.20 -22.14
CA ARG A 13 11.53 0.05 -21.71
C ARG A 13 10.60 0.64 -22.77
N GLN A 14 10.12 -0.18 -23.70
CA GLN A 14 9.28 0.22 -24.80
C GLN A 14 8.17 -0.80 -25.01
N ALA A 15 6.93 -0.35 -24.90
CA ALA A 15 5.77 -1.17 -25.23
C ALA A 15 5.80 -1.53 -26.72
N THR A 16 5.72 -2.82 -27.04
CA THR A 16 5.64 -3.28 -28.43
C THR A 16 4.19 -3.21 -28.91
N VAL A 17 4.00 -3.04 -30.23
CA VAL A 17 2.66 -3.09 -30.84
C VAL A 17 1.95 -4.41 -30.50
N GLN A 18 2.70 -5.51 -30.48
CA GLN A 18 2.17 -6.82 -30.10
C GLN A 18 1.69 -6.84 -28.65
N ALA A 19 2.49 -6.32 -27.71
CA ALA A 19 2.11 -6.32 -26.30
C ALA A 19 0.88 -5.43 -26.03
N LEU A 20 0.76 -4.29 -26.71
CA LEU A 20 -0.43 -3.44 -26.65
C LEU A 20 -1.67 -4.14 -27.25
N ASN A 21 -1.52 -4.84 -28.37
CA ASN A 21 -2.59 -5.62 -28.98
C ASN A 21 -3.05 -6.77 -28.06
N ASP A 22 -2.12 -7.50 -27.46
CA ASP A 22 -2.42 -8.58 -26.54
C ASP A 22 -3.12 -8.06 -25.28
N TYR A 23 -2.67 -6.93 -24.74
CA TYR A 23 -3.30 -6.26 -23.61
C TYR A 23 -4.74 -5.83 -23.93
N GLY A 24 -4.95 -5.15 -25.06
CA GLY A 24 -6.28 -4.76 -25.53
C GLY A 24 -7.20 -5.96 -25.80
N THR A 25 -6.65 -7.06 -26.30
CA THR A 25 -7.41 -8.32 -26.51
C THR A 25 -7.82 -8.94 -25.19
N ALA A 26 -6.93 -8.97 -24.20
CA ALA A 26 -7.25 -9.48 -22.87
C ALA A 26 -8.33 -8.64 -22.17
N LEU A 27 -8.28 -7.30 -22.28
CA LEU A 27 -9.33 -6.42 -21.77
C LEU A 27 -10.69 -6.68 -22.44
N LYS A 28 -10.71 -6.84 -23.77
CA LYS A 28 -11.95 -7.16 -24.51
C LYS A 28 -12.51 -8.52 -24.09
N CYS A 29 -11.65 -9.53 -23.95
CA CYS A 29 -12.05 -10.87 -23.52
C CYS A 29 -12.70 -10.83 -22.13
N MET A 30 -12.05 -10.17 -21.17
CA MET A 30 -12.57 -10.02 -19.81
C MET A 30 -13.89 -9.26 -19.78
N ARG A 31 -13.99 -8.16 -20.53
CA ARG A 31 -15.25 -7.40 -20.64
C ARG A 31 -16.38 -8.25 -21.20
N ASN A 32 -16.12 -8.99 -22.28
CA ASN A 32 -17.13 -9.86 -22.88
C ASN A 32 -17.55 -10.97 -21.93
N SER A 33 -16.60 -11.57 -21.21
CA SER A 33 -16.90 -12.59 -20.19
C SER A 33 -17.85 -12.10 -19.11
N PHE A 34 -17.74 -10.84 -18.68
CA PHE A 34 -18.64 -10.26 -17.69
C PHE A 34 -20.03 -9.90 -18.26
N ILE A 35 -20.09 -9.55 -19.54
CA ILE A 35 -21.35 -9.27 -20.24
C ILE A 35 -22.14 -10.57 -20.45
N ASP A 36 -21.45 -11.61 -20.89
CA ASP A 36 -22.06 -12.90 -21.21
C ASP A 36 -22.51 -13.64 -19.93
N ASP A 37 -21.74 -13.51 -18.85
CA ASP A 37 -22.05 -14.12 -17.55
C ASP A 37 -21.55 -13.24 -16.39
N PRO A 38 -22.46 -12.46 -15.76
CA PRO A 38 -22.10 -11.63 -14.62
C PRO A 38 -21.55 -12.39 -13.41
N SER A 39 -21.83 -13.70 -13.28
CA SER A 39 -21.29 -14.53 -12.18
C SER A 39 -19.78 -14.74 -12.29
N GLN A 40 -19.16 -14.48 -13.44
CA GLN A 40 -17.71 -14.60 -13.60
C GLN A 40 -16.95 -13.61 -12.70
N VAL A 41 -17.58 -12.51 -12.28
CA VAL A 41 -16.96 -11.49 -11.41
C VAL A 41 -16.52 -12.08 -10.07
N SER A 42 -17.26 -13.05 -9.52
CA SER A 42 -16.98 -13.63 -8.19
C SER A 42 -15.90 -14.70 -8.19
N LYS A 43 -15.37 -15.08 -9.37
CA LYS A 43 -14.42 -16.18 -9.52
C LYS A 43 -12.98 -15.78 -9.26
N THR A 44 -12.22 -16.68 -8.65
CA THR A 44 -10.78 -16.53 -8.40
C THR A 44 -9.99 -16.28 -9.69
N GLU A 45 -10.33 -16.94 -10.80
CA GLU A 45 -9.64 -16.76 -12.08
C GLU A 45 -9.79 -15.34 -12.61
N THR A 46 -10.93 -14.71 -12.38
CA THR A 46 -11.18 -13.31 -12.72
C THR A 46 -10.31 -12.38 -11.89
N LEU A 47 -10.22 -12.62 -10.57
CA LEU A 47 -9.34 -11.86 -9.68
C LEU A 47 -7.88 -11.96 -10.13
N CYS A 48 -7.41 -13.18 -10.45
CA CYS A 48 -6.09 -13.42 -11.01
C CYS A 48 -5.88 -12.69 -12.35
N GLY A 49 -6.86 -12.75 -13.25
CA GLY A 49 -6.83 -12.08 -14.55
C GLY A 49 -6.68 -10.56 -14.42
N VAL A 50 -7.45 -9.93 -13.53
CA VAL A 50 -7.35 -8.49 -13.25
C VAL A 50 -6.02 -8.13 -12.61
N TYR A 51 -5.53 -8.95 -11.67
CA TYR A 51 -4.21 -8.75 -11.08
C TYR A 51 -3.10 -8.77 -12.15
N LEU A 52 -3.12 -9.74 -13.06
CA LEU A 52 -2.14 -9.83 -14.16
C LEU A 52 -2.27 -8.66 -15.15
N LEU A 53 -3.49 -8.16 -15.40
CA LEU A 53 -3.70 -6.97 -16.21
C LEU A 53 -3.12 -5.72 -15.54
N LEU A 54 -3.30 -5.55 -14.23
CA LEU A 54 -2.70 -4.45 -13.47
C LEU A 54 -1.17 -4.47 -13.57
N LEU A 55 -0.55 -5.65 -13.43
CA LEU A 55 0.90 -5.80 -13.64
C LEU A 55 1.32 -5.51 -15.09
N SER A 56 0.54 -5.97 -16.07
CA SER A 56 0.82 -5.76 -17.49
C SER A 56 0.77 -4.27 -17.84
N GLN A 57 -0.24 -3.56 -17.35
CA GLN A 57 -0.38 -2.12 -17.53
C GLN A 57 0.80 -1.37 -16.93
N ASN A 58 1.24 -1.78 -15.73
CA ASN A 58 2.46 -1.25 -15.17
C ASN A 58 3.59 -1.39 -16.19
N PHE A 59 3.85 -2.56 -16.77
CA PHE A 59 4.97 -2.75 -17.72
C PHE A 59 4.83 -1.98 -19.04
N LEU A 60 3.59 -1.71 -19.48
CA LEU A 60 3.31 -1.05 -20.75
C LEU A 60 3.31 0.48 -20.67
N SER A 61 3.66 1.07 -19.52
CA SER A 61 3.74 2.51 -19.29
C SER A 61 2.39 3.24 -19.39
N GLY A 62 1.34 2.68 -18.77
CA GLY A 62 0.06 3.38 -18.63
C GLY A 62 0.18 4.68 -17.83
N LEU A 63 -0.63 5.69 -18.18
CA LEU A 63 -0.73 6.93 -17.41
C LEU A 63 -1.34 6.65 -16.03
N ASN A 64 -0.94 7.41 -15.01
CA ASN A 64 -1.43 7.24 -13.62
C ASN A 64 -2.97 7.22 -13.52
N ASP A 65 -3.67 7.98 -14.37
CA ASP A 65 -5.15 8.02 -14.35
C ASP A 65 -5.79 6.72 -14.85
N GLU A 66 -5.13 5.97 -15.74
CA GLU A 66 -5.59 4.66 -16.18
C GLU A 66 -5.41 3.61 -15.08
N CYS A 67 -4.34 3.70 -14.28
CA CYS A 67 -4.08 2.81 -13.15
C CYS A 67 -5.19 2.90 -12.09
N LEU A 68 -5.75 4.09 -11.86
CA LEU A 68 -6.90 4.29 -10.97
C LEU A 68 -8.14 3.49 -11.40
N VAL A 69 -8.42 3.40 -12.70
CA VAL A 69 -9.58 2.65 -13.22
C VAL A 69 -9.42 1.16 -12.94
N HIS A 70 -8.22 0.60 -13.20
CA HIS A 70 -7.95 -0.81 -12.94
C HIS A 70 -7.96 -1.15 -11.46
N LEU A 71 -7.46 -0.24 -10.62
CA LEU A 71 -7.52 -0.39 -9.17
C LEU A 71 -8.95 -0.33 -8.64
N GLN A 72 -9.79 0.56 -9.17
CA GLN A 72 -11.22 0.59 -8.81
C GLN A 72 -11.95 -0.68 -9.26
N GLY A 73 -11.58 -1.23 -10.43
CA GLY A 73 -12.05 -2.53 -10.90
C GLY A 73 -11.63 -3.68 -9.99
N LEU A 74 -10.38 -3.66 -9.51
CA LEU A 74 -9.87 -4.63 -8.53
C LEU A 74 -10.67 -4.59 -7.22
N LEU A 75 -10.92 -3.38 -6.69
CA LEU A 75 -11.75 -3.20 -5.50
C LEU A 75 -13.16 -3.76 -5.67
N TYR A 76 -13.78 -3.51 -6.82
CA TYR A 76 -15.11 -4.01 -7.13
C TYR A 76 -15.13 -5.55 -7.17
N ILE A 77 -14.14 -6.17 -7.81
CA ILE A 77 -14.03 -7.63 -7.89
C ILE A 77 -13.77 -8.24 -6.52
N LEU A 78 -12.88 -7.65 -5.71
CA LEU A 78 -12.60 -8.10 -4.34
C LEU A 78 -13.87 -8.09 -3.47
N ASP A 79 -14.69 -7.04 -3.56
CA ASP A 79 -15.97 -6.96 -2.82
C ASP A 79 -17.05 -7.92 -3.36
N SER A 80 -16.89 -8.36 -4.60
CA SER A 80 -17.81 -9.27 -5.29
C SER A 80 -17.40 -10.75 -5.21
N GLN A 81 -16.26 -11.09 -4.59
CA GLN A 81 -15.82 -12.47 -4.47
C GLN A 81 -16.81 -13.30 -3.64
N GLU A 82 -16.95 -14.58 -4.02
CA GLU A 82 -17.65 -15.57 -3.20
C GLU A 82 -16.93 -15.80 -1.87
N ALA A 83 -17.63 -16.44 -0.93
CA ALA A 83 -17.03 -16.79 0.36
C ALA A 83 -15.73 -17.55 0.15
N ARG A 84 -14.67 -17.10 0.84
CA ARG A 84 -13.31 -17.62 0.69
C ARG A 84 -13.30 -19.14 0.85
N ASN A 85 -12.75 -19.84 -0.14
CA ASN A 85 -12.43 -21.25 0.00
C ASN A 85 -11.05 -21.39 0.67
N ASP A 86 -11.04 -21.44 2.00
CA ASP A 86 -9.81 -21.58 2.79
C ASP A 86 -9.04 -22.90 2.51
N GLN A 87 -9.66 -23.87 1.84
CA GLN A 87 -9.01 -25.13 1.45
C GLN A 87 -8.25 -25.05 0.12
N ASP A 88 -8.44 -23.99 -0.69
CA ASP A 88 -7.69 -23.78 -1.93
C ASP A 88 -6.53 -22.79 -1.69
N PRO A 89 -5.27 -23.26 -1.65
CA PRO A 89 -4.12 -22.40 -1.42
C PRO A 89 -3.94 -21.34 -2.51
N PHE A 90 -4.30 -21.64 -3.76
CA PHE A 90 -4.18 -20.68 -4.85
C PHE A 90 -5.17 -19.53 -4.68
N SER A 91 -6.46 -19.84 -4.49
CA SER A 91 -7.49 -18.84 -4.21
C SER A 91 -7.16 -17.99 -3.00
N SER A 92 -6.71 -18.60 -1.90
CA SER A 92 -6.30 -17.85 -0.71
C SER A 92 -5.15 -16.87 -0.99
N GLN A 93 -4.09 -17.32 -1.69
CA GLN A 93 -2.91 -16.50 -1.94
C GLN A 93 -3.20 -15.34 -2.89
N ILE A 94 -3.94 -15.57 -3.98
CA ILE A 94 -4.27 -14.49 -4.93
C ILE A 94 -5.18 -13.45 -4.27
N PHE A 95 -6.08 -13.89 -3.40
CA PHE A 95 -6.95 -13.03 -2.63
C PHE A 95 -6.16 -12.13 -1.66
N ASP A 96 -5.27 -12.72 -0.87
CA ASP A 96 -4.42 -11.98 0.08
C ASP A 96 -3.52 -10.98 -0.67
N LEU A 97 -2.90 -11.39 -1.78
CA LEU A 97 -2.05 -10.55 -2.63
C LEU A 97 -2.81 -9.35 -3.23
N ALA A 98 -3.96 -9.61 -3.85
CA ALA A 98 -4.81 -8.56 -4.42
C ALA A 98 -5.28 -7.57 -3.35
N SER A 99 -5.64 -8.08 -2.16
CA SER A 99 -6.09 -7.26 -1.04
C SER A 99 -5.01 -6.33 -0.51
N ILE A 100 -3.78 -6.82 -0.32
CA ILE A 100 -2.64 -6.01 0.14
C ILE A 100 -2.32 -4.90 -0.86
N ILE A 101 -2.33 -5.20 -2.16
CA ILE A 101 -2.10 -4.20 -3.21
C ILE A 101 -3.19 -3.14 -3.18
N ALA A 102 -4.45 -3.56 -3.13
CA ALA A 102 -5.58 -2.66 -3.09
C ALA A 102 -5.54 -1.73 -1.86
N ILE A 103 -5.30 -2.28 -0.66
CA ILE A 103 -5.17 -1.49 0.57
C ILE A 103 -4.00 -0.51 0.47
N THR A 104 -2.83 -0.99 0.04
CA THR A 104 -1.62 -0.16 -0.06
C THR A 104 -1.85 1.02 -1.00
N GLU A 105 -2.46 0.78 -2.16
CA GLU A 105 -2.76 1.85 -3.10
C GLU A 105 -3.85 2.79 -2.59
N CYS A 106 -4.87 2.32 -1.85
CA CYS A 106 -5.85 3.19 -1.19
C CYS A 106 -5.21 4.09 -0.13
N VAL A 107 -4.21 3.58 0.60
CA VAL A 107 -3.46 4.39 1.58
C VAL A 107 -2.60 5.43 0.85
N ILE A 108 -1.92 5.06 -0.23
CA ILE A 108 -1.01 5.93 -0.98
C ILE A 108 -1.78 7.00 -1.77
N ASP A 109 -2.86 6.65 -2.44
CA ASP A 109 -3.68 7.56 -3.24
C ASP A 109 -5.11 7.68 -2.68
N PRO A 110 -5.43 8.78 -1.96
CA PRO A 110 -6.75 8.97 -1.36
C PRO A 110 -7.87 9.21 -2.40
N ARG A 111 -7.57 9.31 -3.70
CA ARG A 111 -8.59 9.36 -4.77
C ARG A 111 -9.24 7.98 -5.00
N VAL A 112 -8.57 6.93 -4.54
CA VAL A 112 -9.09 5.56 -4.61
C VAL A 112 -10.10 5.39 -3.49
N HIS A 113 -11.36 5.20 -3.86
CA HIS A 113 -12.45 5.15 -2.89
C HIS A 113 -12.52 3.75 -2.27
N PHE A 114 -11.97 3.63 -1.06
CA PHE A 114 -12.12 2.45 -0.24
C PHE A 114 -13.51 2.44 0.41
N LYS A 115 -14.28 1.38 0.17
CA LYS A 115 -15.50 1.09 0.94
C LYS A 115 -15.15 0.08 2.02
N PRO A 116 -15.68 0.20 3.24
CA PRO A 116 -15.48 -0.79 4.29
C PRO A 116 -15.78 -2.19 3.77
N TRP A 117 -14.75 -3.00 3.78
CA TRP A 117 -14.75 -4.37 3.29
C TRP A 117 -15.48 -5.31 4.26
N ARG A 118 -16.04 -6.40 3.72
CA ARG A 118 -16.72 -7.42 4.53
C ARG A 118 -15.78 -7.94 5.62
N THR A 119 -16.33 -8.23 6.81
CA THR A 119 -15.55 -8.71 7.97
C THR A 119 -14.75 -9.98 7.70
N ASP A 120 -15.18 -10.80 6.74
CA ASP A 120 -14.48 -12.03 6.35
C ASP A 120 -13.10 -11.77 5.73
N LEU A 121 -12.87 -10.56 5.23
CA LEU A 121 -11.58 -10.10 4.71
C LEU A 121 -10.53 -9.89 5.81
N ARG A 122 -10.93 -9.94 7.08
CA ARG A 122 -10.00 -9.93 8.24
C ARG A 122 -9.44 -11.31 8.57
N LYS A 123 -9.94 -12.38 7.96
CA LYS A 123 -9.49 -13.78 8.18
C LYS A 123 -8.33 -14.20 7.27
N THR A 124 -7.88 -13.29 6.42
CA THR A 124 -6.74 -13.43 5.53
C THR A 124 -5.47 -13.81 6.27
N SER A 125 -4.70 -14.72 5.69
CA SER A 125 -3.45 -15.18 6.27
C SER A 125 -2.30 -14.22 5.99
N TYR A 126 -1.18 -14.49 6.66
CA TYR A 126 0.12 -13.87 6.46
C TYR A 126 0.39 -13.59 4.97
N TYR A 127 0.68 -12.33 4.65
CA TYR A 127 1.24 -11.95 3.36
C TYR A 127 2.76 -11.93 3.46
N GLY A 128 3.40 -12.85 2.77
CA GLY A 128 4.83 -12.95 2.64
C GLY A 128 5.21 -14.26 1.97
N PRO A 129 6.49 -14.45 1.61
CA PRO A 129 6.91 -15.68 0.97
C PRO A 129 6.65 -16.88 1.89
N LEU A 130 6.33 -18.04 1.28
CA LEU A 130 6.48 -19.31 1.98
C LEU A 130 7.91 -19.36 2.51
N ASN A 131 8.07 -19.46 3.83
CA ASN A 131 9.39 -19.51 4.44
C ASN A 131 10.05 -20.86 4.12
N ASN A 132 10.68 -20.91 2.95
CA ASN A 132 11.50 -22.00 2.42
C ASN A 132 13.00 -21.63 2.48
N TYR A 133 13.37 -20.60 3.24
CA TYR A 133 14.74 -20.10 3.30
C TYR A 133 15.44 -20.67 4.54
N SER A 134 16.60 -21.27 4.36
CA SER A 134 17.38 -21.82 5.48
C SER A 134 18.03 -20.73 6.35
N VAL A 135 18.15 -19.51 5.82
CA VAL A 135 18.95 -18.42 6.43
C VAL A 135 18.12 -17.52 7.34
N VAL A 136 16.80 -17.43 7.12
CA VAL A 136 15.92 -16.48 7.82
C VAL A 136 14.54 -17.11 8.06
N ASP A 137 13.92 -16.80 9.20
CA ASP A 137 12.50 -17.08 9.42
C ASP A 137 11.68 -15.80 9.25
N ILE A 138 10.80 -15.81 8.25
CA ILE A 138 9.93 -14.68 7.92
C ILE A 138 8.51 -14.91 8.51
N ARG A 139 8.25 -16.08 9.14
CA ARG A 139 6.95 -16.45 9.73
C ARG A 139 6.67 -15.65 11.01
N SER A 140 6.47 -14.33 10.91
CA SER A 140 5.97 -13.48 12.01
C SER A 140 5.75 -12.01 11.64
N THR A 141 5.54 -11.67 10.36
CA THR A 141 5.16 -10.28 10.05
C THR A 141 3.70 -10.00 10.38
N ASN A 142 3.48 -8.85 11.03
CA ASN A 142 2.15 -8.29 11.28
C ASN A 142 1.59 -7.49 10.07
N LEU A 143 2.22 -7.55 8.90
CA LEU A 143 1.72 -6.96 7.65
C LEU A 143 0.68 -7.89 6.99
N THR A 144 -0.38 -8.17 7.73
CA THR A 144 -1.53 -8.94 7.25
C THR A 144 -2.60 -8.00 6.72
N VAL A 145 -3.49 -8.48 5.85
CA VAL A 145 -4.66 -7.68 5.44
C VAL A 145 -5.47 -7.27 6.67
N ALA A 146 -5.64 -8.15 7.66
CA ALA A 146 -6.33 -7.85 8.91
C ALA A 146 -5.81 -6.59 9.65
N ASN A 147 -4.49 -6.37 9.65
CA ASN A 147 -3.87 -5.24 10.33
C ASN A 147 -3.82 -3.96 9.46
N LEU A 148 -4.03 -4.09 8.14
CA LEU A 148 -3.92 -2.97 7.20
C LEU A 148 -5.28 -2.48 6.68
N ILE A 149 -6.32 -3.32 6.74
CA ILE A 149 -7.63 -3.10 6.10
C ILE A 149 -8.35 -1.82 6.53
N ASP A 150 -8.12 -1.35 7.77
CA ASP A 150 -8.76 -0.15 8.29
C ASP A 150 -7.95 1.13 8.05
N LEU A 151 -6.67 1.01 7.67
CA LEU A 151 -5.81 2.17 7.44
C LEU A 151 -6.37 3.14 6.39
N PRO A 152 -6.97 2.71 5.26
CA PRO A 152 -7.60 3.64 4.34
C PRO A 152 -8.68 4.50 5.00
N VAL A 153 -9.53 3.91 5.85
CA VAL A 153 -10.59 4.63 6.57
C VAL A 153 -9.97 5.60 7.57
N PHE A 154 -9.04 5.12 8.39
CA PHE A 154 -8.35 5.95 9.37
C PHE A 154 -7.66 7.16 8.74
N LEU A 155 -7.11 7.03 7.53
CA LEU A 155 -6.43 8.11 6.82
C LEU A 155 -7.36 9.03 6.02
N GLN A 156 -8.60 8.62 5.74
CA GLN A 156 -9.63 9.50 5.17
C GLN A 156 -10.16 10.47 6.24
N GLU A 157 -10.38 9.95 7.46
CA GLU A 157 -10.94 10.66 8.61
C GLU A 157 -10.01 10.65 9.85
N PRO A 158 -8.71 11.04 9.71
CA PRO A 158 -7.68 10.94 10.75
C PRO A 158 -8.04 11.65 12.04
N GLU A 159 -8.84 12.70 11.98
CA GLU A 159 -9.37 13.40 13.15
C GLU A 159 -10.09 12.52 14.17
N TYR A 160 -10.72 11.42 13.73
CA TYR A 160 -11.43 10.48 14.61
C TYR A 160 -10.59 9.24 14.95
N HIS A 161 -9.39 9.11 14.37
CA HIS A 161 -8.61 7.87 14.36
C HIS A 161 -7.14 8.07 14.75
N LEU A 162 -6.80 9.13 15.49
CA LEU A 162 -5.40 9.45 15.83
C LEU A 162 -4.73 8.35 16.68
N ILE A 163 -5.49 7.72 17.59
CA ILE A 163 -4.98 6.65 18.46
C ILE A 163 -4.68 5.39 17.64
N GLU A 164 -5.59 5.03 16.74
CA GLU A 164 -5.46 3.89 15.84
C GLU A 164 -4.28 4.11 14.89
N LEU A 165 -4.16 5.30 14.30
CA LEU A 165 -3.03 5.68 13.44
C LEU A 165 -1.70 5.58 14.20
N ARG A 166 -1.63 6.08 15.44
CA ARG A 166 -0.42 5.96 16.26
C ARG A 166 -0.08 4.50 16.55
N THR A 167 -1.08 3.70 16.92
CA THR A 167 -0.92 2.26 17.19
C THR A 167 -0.41 1.51 15.97
N SER A 168 -1.00 1.76 14.79
CA SER A 168 -0.55 1.16 13.53
C SER A 168 0.87 1.58 13.16
N TYR A 169 1.22 2.86 13.36
CA TYR A 169 2.58 3.35 13.12
C TYR A 169 3.61 2.65 14.00
N ASP A 170 3.35 2.56 15.31
CA ASP A 170 4.28 1.95 16.26
C ASP A 170 4.43 0.44 16.00
N LEU A 171 3.34 -0.25 15.63
CA LEU A 171 3.39 -1.64 15.17
C LEU A 171 4.27 -1.80 13.92
N MET A 172 4.05 -0.97 12.90
CA MET A 172 4.84 -0.99 11.66
C MET A 172 6.33 -0.75 11.91
N ARG A 173 6.68 0.09 12.88
CA ARG A 173 8.09 0.30 13.27
C ARG A 173 8.74 -0.95 13.85
N VAL A 174 8.02 -1.66 14.72
CA VAL A 174 8.50 -2.94 15.26
C VAL A 174 8.71 -3.94 14.13
N GLU A 175 7.80 -3.99 13.14
CA GLU A 175 7.94 -4.83 11.96
C GLU A 175 9.13 -4.42 11.08
N ALA A 176 9.36 -3.12 10.89
CA ALA A 176 10.51 -2.60 10.15
C ALA A 176 11.83 -3.07 10.78
N GLY A 177 11.92 -3.05 12.10
CA GLY A 177 13.07 -3.54 12.87
C GLY A 177 13.37 -5.03 12.67
N LYS A 178 12.38 -5.84 12.27
CA LYS A 178 12.56 -7.26 11.95
C LYS A 178 12.91 -7.49 10.48
N ILE A 179 12.14 -6.87 9.57
CA ILE A 179 12.21 -7.17 8.14
C ILE A 179 13.46 -6.57 7.48
N VAL A 180 13.95 -5.41 7.93
CA VAL A 180 15.16 -4.79 7.37
C VAL A 180 16.40 -5.70 7.56
N PRO A 181 16.72 -6.19 8.76
CA PRO A 181 17.82 -7.15 8.95
C PRO A 181 17.65 -8.46 8.18
N ILE A 182 16.43 -8.97 8.06
CA ILE A 182 16.13 -10.16 7.24
C ILE A 182 16.48 -9.90 5.78
N THR A 183 16.06 -8.75 5.26
CA THR A 183 16.31 -8.34 3.87
C THR A 183 17.81 -8.22 3.59
N MET A 184 18.57 -7.64 4.52
CA MET A 184 20.03 -7.53 4.41
C MET A 184 20.71 -8.90 4.34
N ARG A 185 20.32 -9.85 5.21
CA ARG A 185 20.88 -11.22 5.17
C ARG A 185 20.53 -11.96 3.87
N LEU A 186 19.32 -11.77 3.35
CA LEU A 186 18.93 -12.33 2.06
C LEU A 186 19.72 -11.71 0.90
N HIS A 187 19.99 -10.40 0.95
CA HIS A 187 20.84 -9.71 -0.03
C HIS A 187 22.27 -10.28 -0.04
N GLU A 188 22.87 -10.47 1.14
CA GLU A 188 24.19 -11.09 1.29
C GLU A 188 24.22 -12.53 0.76
N ALA A 189 23.16 -13.30 1.01
CA ALA A 189 23.01 -14.65 0.45
C ALA A 189 22.91 -14.63 -1.08
N CYS A 190 22.21 -13.66 -1.68
CA CYS A 190 22.16 -13.48 -3.14
C CYS A 190 23.54 -13.16 -3.75
N ALA A 191 24.47 -12.57 -2.99
CA ALA A 191 25.81 -12.29 -3.47
C ALA A 191 26.72 -13.52 -3.48
N THR A 192 26.37 -14.57 -2.74
CA THR A 192 27.22 -15.75 -2.50
C THR A 192 26.61 -17.07 -3.02
N SER A 193 25.36 -17.04 -3.48
CA SER A 193 24.61 -18.20 -3.95
C SER A 193 23.79 -17.88 -5.20
N LEU A 194 23.65 -18.86 -6.09
CA LEU A 194 22.75 -18.82 -7.25
C LEU A 194 21.38 -19.45 -6.96
N ASP A 195 21.08 -19.75 -5.70
CA ASP A 195 19.79 -20.28 -5.29
C ASP A 195 18.68 -19.24 -5.53
N MET A 196 17.80 -19.54 -6.49
CA MET A 196 16.70 -18.69 -6.90
C MET A 196 15.72 -18.39 -5.77
N ASP A 197 15.65 -19.22 -4.75
CA ASP A 197 14.78 -18.94 -3.61
C ASP A 197 15.30 -17.74 -2.81
N TYR A 198 16.61 -17.54 -2.65
CA TYR A 198 17.14 -16.32 -2.03
C TYR A 198 16.77 -15.06 -2.81
N TYR A 199 16.84 -15.09 -4.15
CA TYR A 199 16.45 -13.95 -4.98
C TYR A 199 14.95 -13.63 -4.85
N LYS A 200 14.09 -14.64 -4.81
CA LYS A 200 12.64 -14.47 -4.58
C LYS A 200 12.38 -13.87 -3.20
N GLY A 201 13.00 -14.44 -2.15
CA GLY A 201 12.86 -13.97 -0.78
C GLY A 201 13.31 -12.53 -0.62
N TYR A 202 14.51 -12.21 -1.12
CA TYR A 202 15.05 -10.86 -1.13
C TYR A 202 14.10 -9.87 -1.82
N THR A 203 13.63 -10.18 -3.03
CA THR A 203 12.75 -9.30 -3.81
C THR A 203 11.46 -8.99 -3.06
N ILE A 204 10.86 -9.99 -2.41
CA ILE A 204 9.62 -9.80 -1.64
C ILE A 204 9.89 -9.00 -0.37
N CYS A 205 10.94 -9.30 0.37
CA CYS A 205 11.30 -8.58 1.59
C CYS A 205 11.68 -7.12 1.31
N GLU A 206 12.47 -6.85 0.28
CA GLU A 206 12.87 -5.49 -0.11
C GLU A 206 11.65 -4.68 -0.60
N SER A 207 10.73 -5.30 -1.35
CA SER A 207 9.45 -4.67 -1.71
C SER A 207 8.60 -4.36 -0.47
N SER A 208 8.59 -5.26 0.51
CA SER A 208 7.86 -5.08 1.77
C SER A 208 8.46 -3.96 2.62
N VAL A 209 9.80 -3.81 2.64
CA VAL A 209 10.49 -2.67 3.27
C VAL A 209 10.01 -1.35 2.67
N CYS A 210 9.91 -1.27 1.34
CA CYS A 210 9.45 -0.06 0.65
C CYS A 210 8.01 0.29 1.00
N VAL A 211 7.09 -0.69 0.87
CA VAL A 211 5.67 -0.50 1.20
C VAL A 211 5.52 -0.07 2.65
N LEU A 212 6.19 -0.75 3.59
CA LEU A 212 6.13 -0.44 5.00
C LEU A 212 6.56 0.99 5.31
N HIS A 213 7.68 1.44 4.74
CA HIS A 213 8.18 2.80 4.94
C HIS A 213 7.29 3.85 4.26
N ALA A 214 6.64 3.51 3.14
CA ALA A 214 5.65 4.39 2.54
C ALA A 214 4.42 4.57 3.44
N LEU A 215 3.83 3.48 3.95
CA LEU A 215 2.70 3.54 4.87
C LEU A 215 3.08 4.33 6.14
N MET A 216 4.23 4.03 6.73
CA MET A 216 4.75 4.74 7.90
C MET A 216 4.95 6.24 7.63
N ALA A 217 5.45 6.64 6.46
CA ALA A 217 5.64 8.05 6.13
C ALA A 217 4.31 8.80 6.02
N ILE A 218 3.28 8.17 5.42
CA ILE A 218 1.93 8.76 5.34
C ILE A 218 1.32 8.92 6.74
N ILE A 219 1.38 7.87 7.56
CA ILE A 219 0.82 7.91 8.92
C ILE A 219 1.58 8.94 9.76
N ARG A 220 2.92 8.93 9.74
CA ARG A 220 3.76 9.90 10.47
C ARG A 220 3.41 11.33 10.09
N LYS A 221 3.40 11.67 8.79
CA LYS A 221 3.12 13.05 8.35
C LYS A 221 1.68 13.45 8.66
N THR A 222 0.73 12.51 8.62
CA THR A 222 -0.64 12.73 9.09
C THR A 222 -0.65 13.07 10.58
N LEU A 223 -0.02 12.27 11.43
CA LEU A 223 0.09 12.53 12.88
C LEU A 223 0.78 13.88 13.17
N GLN A 224 1.87 14.21 12.46
CA GLN A 224 2.58 15.49 12.60
C GLN A 224 1.69 16.71 12.25
N VAL A 225 0.68 16.57 11.38
CA VAL A 225 -0.27 17.66 11.11
C VAL A 225 -1.14 17.95 12.34
N PHE A 226 -1.52 16.93 13.11
CA PHE A 226 -2.32 17.08 14.33
C PHE A 226 -1.48 17.35 15.58
N HIS A 227 -0.23 16.86 15.61
CA HIS A 227 0.71 17.00 16.72
C HIS A 227 2.08 17.54 16.23
N PRO A 228 2.17 18.83 15.85
CA PRO A 228 3.39 19.39 15.26
C PRO A 228 4.61 19.41 16.19
N CYS A 229 4.40 19.27 17.50
CA CYS A 229 5.47 19.32 18.51
C CYS A 229 5.92 17.94 18.99
N ASP A 230 5.48 16.85 18.36
CA ASP A 230 5.94 15.50 18.69
C ASP A 230 7.34 15.24 18.13
N SER A 231 8.37 15.50 18.94
CA SER A 231 9.78 15.31 18.56
C SER A 231 10.12 13.85 18.25
N THR A 232 9.35 12.88 18.75
CA THR A 232 9.60 11.46 18.44
C THR A 232 9.34 11.18 16.97
N LEU A 233 8.32 11.81 16.37
CA LEU A 233 8.02 11.65 14.95
C LEU A 233 9.11 12.30 14.08
N GLU A 234 9.69 13.41 14.52
CA GLU A 234 10.80 14.07 13.81
C GLU A 234 12.07 13.20 13.80
N GLU A 235 12.48 12.64 14.94
CA GLU A 235 13.63 11.73 15.01
C GLU A 235 13.47 10.49 14.10
N HIS A 236 12.25 9.97 13.99
CA HIS A 236 11.98 8.81 13.15
C HIS A 236 12.00 9.12 11.64
N GLU A 237 11.89 10.39 11.26
CA GLU A 237 11.91 10.81 9.86
C GLU A 237 13.26 10.54 9.20
N GLU A 238 14.34 11.02 9.81
CA GLU A 238 15.69 10.88 9.27
C GLU A 238 16.10 9.41 9.20
N ALA A 239 15.83 8.65 10.27
CA ALA A 239 16.11 7.22 10.33
C ALA A 239 15.38 6.46 9.20
N ALA A 240 14.09 6.76 8.97
CA ALA A 240 13.31 6.13 7.91
C ALA A 240 13.83 6.49 6.51
N ALA A 241 14.21 7.75 6.28
CA ALA A 241 14.74 8.19 4.99
C ALA A 241 16.06 7.48 4.65
N ASN A 242 16.97 7.33 5.63
CA ASN A 242 18.22 6.60 5.45
C ASN A 242 18.00 5.12 5.11
N VAL A 243 17.01 4.47 5.74
CA VAL A 243 16.64 3.09 5.41
C VAL A 243 16.14 2.97 3.97
N VAL A 244 15.28 3.89 3.52
CA VAL A 244 14.77 3.90 2.13
C VAL A 244 15.88 4.16 1.12
N LEU A 245 16.81 5.08 1.39
CA LEU A 245 17.96 5.34 0.51
C LEU A 245 18.90 4.12 0.40
N ALA A 246 19.12 3.42 1.51
CA ALA A 246 19.89 2.18 1.51
C ALA A 246 19.16 1.07 0.74
N SER A 247 17.83 0.97 0.90
CA SER A 247 16.96 0.05 0.15
C SER A 247 17.04 0.33 -1.36
N ALA A 248 16.94 1.60 -1.76
CA ALA A 248 17.07 2.04 -3.16
C ALA A 248 18.41 1.64 -3.77
N THR A 249 19.51 1.76 -3.01
CA THR A 249 20.83 1.32 -3.47
C THR A 249 20.90 -0.19 -3.68
N ARG A 250 20.42 -0.99 -2.71
CA ARG A 250 20.46 -2.47 -2.80
C ARG A 250 19.56 -3.01 -3.91
N ALA A 251 18.37 -2.46 -4.05
CA ALA A 251 17.35 -2.91 -5.00
C ALA A 251 17.72 -2.63 -6.46
N TRP A 252 18.65 -1.71 -6.72
CA TRP A 252 19.01 -1.23 -8.05
C TRP A 252 19.38 -2.35 -9.05
N ASN A 253 20.11 -3.36 -8.58
CA ASN A 253 20.55 -4.49 -9.41
C ASN A 253 19.46 -5.55 -9.63
N PHE A 254 18.29 -5.40 -9.01
CA PHE A 254 17.17 -6.35 -9.05
C PHE A 254 15.99 -5.81 -9.85
N ARG A 255 16.24 -4.80 -10.69
CA ARG A 255 15.22 -4.21 -11.55
C ARG A 255 14.65 -5.20 -12.57
N PRO A 256 13.35 -5.07 -12.91
CA PRO A 256 12.40 -4.11 -12.32
C PRO A 256 11.77 -4.60 -11.02
N LEU A 257 11.90 -5.89 -10.70
CA LEU A 257 11.01 -6.56 -9.74
C LEU A 257 11.25 -6.03 -8.32
N GLY A 258 12.53 -5.83 -7.96
CA GLY A 258 12.92 -5.27 -6.66
C GLY A 258 12.60 -3.78 -6.48
N THR A 259 12.16 -3.08 -7.53
CA THR A 259 12.02 -1.62 -7.52
C THR A 259 10.59 -1.14 -7.78
N THR A 260 9.62 -2.04 -7.86
CA THR A 260 8.22 -1.72 -8.24
C THR A 260 7.61 -0.59 -7.38
N PHE A 261 7.84 -0.60 -6.06
CA PHE A 261 7.33 0.44 -5.14
C PHE A 261 8.34 1.57 -4.87
N MET A 262 9.57 1.46 -5.36
CA MET A 262 10.66 2.37 -5.01
C MET A 262 10.40 3.81 -5.49
N PRO A 263 9.99 4.08 -6.75
CA PRO A 263 9.72 5.45 -7.20
C PRO A 263 8.68 6.18 -6.34
N LYS A 264 7.55 5.52 -6.04
CA LYS A 264 6.49 6.07 -5.18
C LYS A 264 7.00 6.35 -3.76
N THR A 265 7.75 5.41 -3.20
CA THR A 265 8.32 5.53 -1.85
C THR A 265 9.29 6.70 -1.76
N LEU A 266 10.21 6.84 -2.71
CA LEU A 266 11.15 7.96 -2.76
C LEU A 266 10.45 9.31 -2.86
N CYS A 267 9.46 9.46 -3.77
CA CYS A 267 8.68 10.69 -3.88
C CYS A 267 7.92 11.03 -2.59
N LEU A 268 7.43 10.02 -1.88
CA LEU A 268 6.74 10.21 -0.61
C LEU A 268 7.70 10.61 0.51
N ILE A 269 8.88 9.99 0.61
CA ILE A 269 9.91 10.41 1.57
C ILE A 269 10.31 11.87 1.29
N TRP A 270 10.56 12.23 0.03
CA TRP A 270 10.84 13.60 -0.37
C TRP A 270 9.73 14.58 0.05
N ALA A 271 8.46 14.19 -0.15
CA ALA A 271 7.31 15.04 0.16
C ALA A 271 7.01 15.16 1.66
N THR A 272 7.47 14.20 2.46
CA THR A 272 7.17 14.13 3.90
C THR A 272 8.32 14.63 4.77
N THR A 273 9.52 14.76 4.22
CA THR A 273 10.67 15.27 4.96
C THR A 273 10.72 16.80 4.97
N ASP A 274 11.15 17.38 6.10
CA ASP A 274 11.37 18.83 6.23
C ASP A 274 12.88 19.18 6.19
N ASP A 275 13.79 18.20 6.35
CA ASP A 275 15.24 18.40 6.26
C ASP A 275 15.71 18.60 4.80
N PRO A 276 16.29 19.78 4.46
CA PRO A 276 16.82 20.06 3.13
C PRO A 276 17.90 19.08 2.68
N ASN A 277 18.75 18.60 3.59
CA ASN A 277 19.85 17.67 3.24
C ASN A 277 19.29 16.30 2.85
N VAL A 278 18.27 15.82 3.57
CA VAL A 278 17.57 14.58 3.23
C VAL A 278 16.85 14.74 1.89
N LYS A 279 16.17 15.88 1.64
CA LYS A 279 15.54 16.16 0.33
C LYS A 279 16.53 16.02 -0.82
N THR A 280 17.69 16.67 -0.74
CA THR A 280 18.71 16.60 -1.80
C THR A 280 19.17 15.17 -2.04
N LYS A 281 19.48 14.39 -0.99
CA LYS A 281 19.87 12.97 -1.14
C LYS A 281 18.78 12.14 -1.82
N VAL A 282 17.51 12.39 -1.47
CA VAL A 282 16.37 11.68 -2.06
C VAL A 282 16.15 12.12 -3.52
N GLU A 283 16.33 13.39 -3.86
CA GLU A 283 16.30 13.88 -5.25
C GLU A 283 17.36 13.20 -6.11
N ASP A 284 18.60 13.13 -5.64
CA ASP A 284 19.70 12.45 -6.35
C ASP A 284 19.38 10.97 -6.60
N MET A 285 18.77 10.30 -5.61
CA MET A 285 18.32 8.92 -5.76
C MET A 285 17.15 8.80 -6.74
N ILE A 286 16.15 9.68 -6.66
CA ILE A 286 15.02 9.73 -7.59
C ILE A 286 15.52 9.89 -9.03
N GLU A 287 16.53 10.75 -9.23
CA GLU A 287 17.13 10.99 -10.54
C GLU A 287 17.76 9.72 -11.11
N SER A 288 18.43 8.93 -10.27
CA SER A 288 18.93 7.62 -10.66
C SER A 288 17.78 6.70 -11.13
N TYR A 289 16.62 6.80 -10.50
CA TYR A 289 15.42 6.04 -10.84
C TYR A 289 14.55 6.66 -11.95
N ARG A 290 14.98 7.75 -12.61
CA ARG A 290 14.15 8.53 -13.56
C ARG A 290 13.42 7.66 -14.58
N ASP A 291 14.11 6.69 -15.18
CA ASP A 291 13.55 5.83 -16.23
C ASP A 291 12.56 4.77 -15.70
N GLU A 292 12.51 4.57 -14.39
CA GLU A 292 11.56 3.67 -13.74
C GLU A 292 10.22 4.38 -13.42
N PHE A 293 10.17 5.72 -13.54
CA PHE A 293 8.93 6.49 -13.45
C PHE A 293 8.12 6.33 -14.74
N ARG A 294 6.92 5.76 -14.61
CA ARG A 294 6.09 5.37 -15.76
C ARG A 294 5.06 6.46 -16.05
N GLY A 295 5.34 7.28 -17.08
CA GLY A 295 4.40 8.27 -17.64
C GLY A 295 4.41 9.66 -17.00
N ASP A 296 4.41 9.76 -15.67
CA ASP A 296 4.47 11.05 -14.96
C ASP A 296 5.91 11.43 -14.58
N SER A 297 6.24 12.73 -14.60
CA SER A 297 7.47 13.20 -13.98
C SER A 297 7.42 12.92 -12.47
N TRP A 298 8.55 12.51 -11.88
CA TRP A 298 8.64 12.31 -10.44
C TRP A 298 8.18 13.54 -9.64
N THR A 299 8.38 14.75 -10.21
CA THR A 299 7.92 16.02 -9.63
C THR A 299 6.41 16.09 -9.52
N LYS A 300 5.64 15.59 -10.49
CA LYS A 300 4.18 15.56 -10.44
C LYS A 300 3.69 14.66 -9.30
N LEU A 301 4.31 13.49 -9.13
CA LEU A 301 3.99 12.56 -8.06
C LEU A 301 4.39 13.10 -6.66
N ALA A 302 5.58 13.69 -6.54
CA ALA A 302 6.02 14.33 -5.30
C ALA A 302 5.11 15.50 -4.90
N LEU A 303 4.75 16.37 -5.85
CA LEU A 303 3.83 17.48 -5.61
C LEU A 303 2.43 17.00 -5.24
N PHE A 304 1.96 15.90 -5.81
CA PHE A 304 0.70 15.28 -5.41
C PHE A 304 0.69 14.93 -3.92
N PHE A 305 1.76 14.34 -3.39
CA PHE A 305 1.89 14.04 -1.96
C PHE A 305 1.99 15.30 -1.10
N VAL A 306 2.79 16.30 -1.50
CA VAL A 306 2.85 17.59 -0.79
C VAL A 306 1.46 18.21 -0.68
N GLN A 307 0.73 18.29 -1.80
CA GLN A 307 -0.62 18.85 -1.82
C GLN A 307 -1.61 18.06 -0.95
N ARG A 308 -1.46 16.73 -0.85
CA ARG A 308 -2.28 15.89 0.05
C ARG A 308 -2.16 16.37 1.50
N PHE A 309 -0.94 16.53 2.01
CA PHE A 309 -0.72 16.95 3.40
C PHE A 309 -1.07 18.42 3.63
N GLU A 310 -0.85 19.30 2.64
CA GLU A 310 -1.31 20.69 2.73
C GLU A 310 -2.84 20.80 2.80
N ARG A 311 -3.57 19.98 2.04
CA ARG A 311 -5.04 19.92 2.13
C ARG A 311 -5.49 19.48 3.51
N LEU A 312 -4.83 18.46 4.09
CA LEU A 312 -5.12 18.01 5.45
C LEU A 312 -4.86 19.11 6.48
N ARG A 313 -3.70 19.80 6.41
CA ARG A 313 -3.38 20.90 7.32
C ARG A 313 -4.42 22.02 7.26
N LYS A 314 -4.87 22.39 6.07
CA LYS A 314 -5.96 23.36 5.87
C LYS A 314 -7.30 22.87 6.42
N ARG A 315 -7.57 21.57 6.37
CA ARG A 315 -8.79 20.96 6.94
C ARG A 315 -8.78 21.06 8.47
N VAL A 316 -7.67 20.74 9.12
CA VAL A 316 -7.51 20.79 10.59
C VAL A 316 -7.61 22.22 11.15
N GLN A 317 -7.21 23.24 10.38
CA GLN A 317 -7.31 24.64 10.77
C GLN A 317 -8.75 25.22 10.71
N LYS A 318 -9.70 24.52 10.07
CA LYS A 318 -11.10 24.96 10.04
C LYS A 318 -11.84 24.44 11.27
N PRO A 319 -12.81 25.20 11.84
CA PRO A 319 -13.67 24.69 12.90
C PRO A 319 -14.39 23.43 12.42
N MET A 320 -14.23 22.32 13.15
CA MET A 320 -14.91 21.06 12.85
C MET A 320 -16.43 21.24 12.93
N PRO A 321 -17.21 20.88 11.90
CA PRO A 321 -18.64 20.70 12.07
C PRO A 321 -18.87 19.57 13.10
N HIS A 322 -19.77 19.79 14.06
CA HIS A 322 -20.15 18.76 15.03
C HIS A 322 -20.66 17.51 14.30
N HIS A 323 -20.07 16.36 14.58
CA HIS A 323 -20.60 15.07 14.14
C HIS A 323 -21.69 14.64 15.14
N PRO A 324 -22.97 14.57 14.75
CA PRO A 324 -24.00 14.07 15.65
C PRO A 324 -23.93 12.55 15.64
N GLY A 325 -23.35 11.97 16.69
CA GLY A 325 -23.42 10.52 16.92
C GLY A 325 -22.15 9.91 17.45
N GLN A 326 -21.80 10.22 18.70
CA GLN A 326 -21.03 9.29 19.56
C GLN A 326 -21.16 9.59 21.06
N ASP A 327 -21.79 10.70 21.46
CA ASP A 327 -22.20 10.92 22.85
C ASP A 327 -23.67 10.52 23.07
N ALA A 328 -23.91 9.23 23.26
CA ALA A 328 -25.17 8.76 23.81
C ALA A 328 -24.98 7.50 24.67
N THR A 329 -24.17 7.61 25.72
CA THR A 329 -24.38 6.88 26.97
C THR A 329 -23.64 7.57 28.11
N SER A 330 -24.30 8.52 28.78
CA SER A 330 -24.04 8.77 30.20
C SER A 330 -25.28 8.32 30.99
N PRO A 331 -25.13 7.51 32.06
CA PRO A 331 -26.28 6.96 32.78
C PRO A 331 -27.01 8.06 33.54
N GLY A 332 -28.34 8.08 33.41
CA GLY A 332 -29.20 9.02 34.12
C GLY A 332 -29.03 8.95 35.63
N SER A 333 -28.77 10.11 36.24
CA SER A 333 -28.99 10.31 37.67
C SER A 333 -30.47 10.64 37.89
N THR A 334 -31.18 9.72 38.51
CA THR A 334 -32.51 9.95 39.07
C THR A 334 -32.37 10.77 40.34
N ASN A 335 -32.66 12.07 40.26
CA ASN A 335 -32.98 12.87 41.45
C ASN A 335 -34.46 12.63 41.78
N ALA A 336 -34.69 11.94 42.90
CA ALA A 336 -36.00 11.89 43.55
C ALA A 336 -36.20 13.20 44.32
N GLU A 337 -37.08 14.07 43.80
CA GLU A 337 -37.61 15.19 44.55
C GLU A 337 -38.64 14.69 45.56
N SER A 338 -38.43 15.08 46.80
CA SER A 338 -39.30 14.92 47.95
C SER A 338 -40.54 15.81 47.82
N GLU A 339 -41.72 15.20 47.73
CA GLU A 339 -42.99 15.87 47.96
C GLU A 339 -43.23 16.07 49.46
N SER A 340 -43.34 17.34 49.86
CA SER A 340 -43.99 17.77 51.09
C SER A 340 -45.23 18.57 50.69
N VAL A 341 -46.42 18.04 50.98
CA VAL A 341 -47.68 18.77 50.90
C VAL A 341 -48.31 18.75 52.30
N GLU A 342 -48.33 19.92 52.94
CA GLU A 342 -49.33 20.27 53.95
C GLU A 342 -50.52 20.90 53.23
N VAL A 343 -51.71 20.33 53.43
CA VAL A 343 -52.98 20.93 53.93
C VAL A 343 -54.08 19.89 53.84
#